data_AF-A0A845GEH0-F1
#
_entry.id   AF-A0A845GEH0-F1
#
_cell.length_a   1.000
_cell.length_b   1.000
_cell.length_c   1.000
_cell.angle_alpha   90.00
_cell.angle_beta   90.00
_cell.angle_gamma   90.00
#
_symmetry.space_group_name_H-M   'P 1'
#
loop_
_entity.id
_entity.type
_entity.pdbx_description
1 polymer ?
#
loop_
_entity_poly.entity_id
_entity_poly.type
_entity_poly.pdbx_seq_one_letter_code
_entity_poly.pdbx_strand_id
1 'polypeptide(L)'
;MDKSKGESGVLVVERWAVSRQPRNCSFRCSEVNQVQCDLLPDLNLHPLKKLLGCRAIASAKVDWPVLRLLPELPIEYAESTVLRAGDDYHVDIGGHY
;
A
#
# COMPACT_ATOMS: atom_id res chain seq x y z
N MET A 1 -23.59 -2.54 6.84
CA MET A 1 -22.43 -3.45 6.87
C MET A 1 -21.39 -2.86 7.80
N ASP A 2 -21.11 -3.53 8.92
CA ASP A 2 -20.02 -3.16 9.81
C ASP A 2 -18.70 -3.57 9.14
N LYS A 3 -17.85 -2.60 8.79
CA LYS A 3 -16.54 -2.90 8.20
C LYS A 3 -15.65 -3.50 9.28
N SER A 4 -14.74 -4.39 8.88
CA SER A 4 -13.74 -4.89 9.81
C SER A 4 -12.94 -3.74 10.44
N LYS A 5 -12.50 -3.92 11.70
CA LYS A 5 -11.64 -2.94 12.40
C LYS A 5 -10.39 -2.59 11.61
N GLY A 6 -9.86 -3.56 10.83
CA GLY A 6 -8.71 -3.37 9.95
C GLY A 6 -9.01 -2.38 8.82
N GLU A 7 -10.08 -2.61 8.06
CA GLU A 7 -10.49 -1.74 6.95
C GLU A 7 -10.81 -0.32 7.41
N SER A 8 -11.46 -0.19 8.57
CA SER A 8 -11.74 1.11 9.17
C SER A 8 -10.46 1.85 9.54
N GLY A 9 -9.45 1.13 10.03
CA GLY A 9 -8.12 1.67 10.29
C GLY A 9 -7.43 2.16 9.02
N VAL A 10 -7.48 1.38 7.94
CA VAL A 10 -6.94 1.75 6.63
C VAL A 10 -7.57 3.04 6.13
N LEU A 11 -8.90 3.14 6.13
CA LEU A 11 -9.62 4.32 5.66
C LEU A 11 -9.24 5.60 6.42
N VAL A 12 -9.02 5.49 7.74
CA VAL A 12 -8.58 6.63 8.57
C VAL A 12 -7.17 7.08 8.18
N VAL A 13 -6.26 6.14 7.93
CA VAL A 13 -4.89 6.43 7.51
C VAL A 13 -4.86 7.03 6.11
N GLU A 14 -5.62 6.47 5.17
CA GLU A 14 -5.74 6.99 3.80
C GLU A 14 -6.21 8.45 3.78
N ARG A 15 -7.30 8.75 4.50
CA ARG A 15 -7.82 10.13 4.59
C ARG A 15 -6.83 11.08 5.23
N TRP A 16 -6.11 10.62 6.25
CA TRP A 16 -5.07 11.42 6.89
C TRP A 16 -3.93 11.73 5.91
N ALA A 17 -3.46 10.73 5.16
CA ALA A 17 -2.38 10.91 4.19
C ALA A 17 -2.79 11.89 3.07
N VAL A 18 -3.99 11.72 2.49
CA VAL A 18 -4.52 12.63 1.47
C VAL A 18 -4.67 14.05 2.01
N SER A 19 -5.14 14.21 3.25
CA SER A 19 -5.31 15.54 3.86
C SER A 19 -3.99 16.31 4.06
N ARG A 20 -2.86 15.61 4.09
CA ARG A 20 -1.52 16.19 4.23
C ARG A 20 -0.85 16.51 2.90
N GLN A 21 -1.40 16.05 1.79
CA GLN A 21 -0.87 16.37 0.46
C GLN A 21 -1.26 17.81 0.06
N PRO A 22 -0.34 18.60 -0.53
CA PRO A 22 -0.66 19.93 -1.02
C PRO A 22 -1.69 19.85 -2.17
N ARG A 23 -2.70 20.71 -2.14
CA ARG A 23 -3.86 20.65 -3.04
C ARG A 23 -3.57 20.97 -4.52
N ASN A 24 -2.39 21.49 -4.86
CA ASN A 24 -2.08 22.04 -6.19
C ASN A 24 -0.79 21.47 -6.82
N CYS A 25 -0.42 20.23 -6.49
CA CYS A 25 0.80 19.61 -7.02
C CYS A 25 0.49 18.65 -8.19
N SER A 26 1.22 18.82 -9.30
CA SER A 26 1.29 17.81 -10.37
C SER A 26 2.30 16.75 -9.94
N PHE A 27 1.84 15.54 -9.62
CA PHE A 27 2.73 14.46 -9.21
C PHE A 27 3.00 13.49 -10.36
N ARG A 28 4.28 13.08 -10.50
CA ARG A 28 4.60 11.78 -11.11
C ARG A 28 4.38 10.70 -10.04
N CYS A 29 4.14 9.46 -10.45
CA CYS A 29 3.96 8.33 -9.52
C CYS A 29 5.11 8.23 -8.49
N SER A 30 6.36 8.46 -8.91
CA SER A 30 7.52 8.53 -8.03
C SER A 30 7.38 9.54 -6.90
N GLU A 31 6.82 10.71 -7.19
CA GLU A 31 6.69 11.79 -6.21
C GLU A 31 5.63 11.47 -5.16
N VAL A 32 4.55 10.79 -5.56
CA VAL A 32 3.52 10.33 -4.60
C VAL A 32 4.13 9.30 -3.65
N ASN A 33 4.89 8.34 -4.18
CA ASN A 33 5.56 7.33 -3.35
C ASN A 33 6.55 7.97 -2.36
N GLN A 34 7.33 8.97 -2.80
CA GLN A 34 8.27 9.66 -1.91
C GLN A 34 7.53 10.40 -0.79
N VAL A 35 6.48 11.16 -1.12
CA VAL A 35 5.67 11.87 -0.11
C VAL A 35 5.03 10.88 0.87
N GLN A 36 4.56 9.73 0.40
CA GLN A 36 4.04 8.68 1.28
C GLN A 36 5.11 8.16 2.24
N CYS A 37 6.32 7.86 1.73
CA CYS A 37 7.46 7.46 2.57
C CYS A 37 7.78 8.50 3.65
N ASP A 38 7.78 9.78 3.29
CA ASP A 38 8.09 10.88 4.20
C ASP A 38 7.02 11.06 5.29
N LEU A 39 5.77 10.65 5.04
CA LEU A 39 4.67 10.68 6.02
C LEU A 39 4.69 9.50 7.00
N LEU A 40 5.37 8.39 6.68
CA LEU A 40 5.37 7.17 7.51
C LEU A 40 5.97 7.38 8.90
N PRO A 41 7.10 8.07 9.11
CA PRO A 41 7.65 8.32 10.44
C PRO A 41 6.66 9.05 11.34
N ASP A 42 6.06 10.13 10.84
CA ASP A 42 5.03 10.91 11.54
C ASP A 42 3.85 10.04 11.94
N LEU A 43 3.35 9.23 11.00
CA LEU A 43 2.24 8.32 11.27
C LEU A 43 2.61 7.27 12.32
N ASN A 44 3.79 6.66 12.19
CA ASN A 44 4.17 5.52 13.02
C ASN A 44 4.57 5.92 14.44
N LEU A 45 5.10 7.13 14.61
CA LEU A 45 5.46 7.70 15.91
C LEU A 45 4.31 8.44 16.59
N HIS A 46 3.23 8.76 15.87
CA HIS A 46 2.06 9.41 16.46
C HIS A 46 1.47 8.55 17.60
N PRO A 47 1.23 9.13 18.79
CA PRO A 47 0.61 8.43 19.91
C PRO A 47 -0.76 7.85 19.57
N LEU A 48 -1.04 6.64 20.06
CA LEU A 48 -2.33 6.00 19.91
C LEU A 48 -3.32 6.52 20.97
N LYS A 49 -4.59 6.69 20.59
CA LYS A 49 -5.63 7.20 21.49
C LYS A 49 -6.06 6.19 22.56
N LYS A 50 -5.99 4.90 22.25
CA LYS A 50 -6.53 3.79 23.07
C LYS A 50 -5.46 2.86 23.62
N LEU A 51 -4.22 2.99 23.17
CA LEU A 51 -3.11 2.12 23.55
C LEU A 51 -1.94 3.00 23.98
N LEU A 52 -1.21 2.60 25.02
CA LEU A 52 -0.01 3.30 25.46
C LEU A 52 1.09 3.18 24.40
N GLY A 53 1.71 4.31 24.04
CA GLY A 53 2.77 4.38 23.04
C GLY A 53 2.26 4.75 21.64
N CYS A 54 2.99 4.31 20.61
CA CYS A 54 2.72 4.62 19.20
C CYS A 54 2.61 3.33 18.36
N ARG A 55 2.25 3.47 17.08
CA ARG A 55 2.10 2.33 16.15
C ARG A 55 3.39 1.54 15.99
N ALA A 56 4.54 2.21 15.94
CA ALA A 56 5.84 1.54 15.82
C ALA A 56 6.10 0.58 17.00
N ILE A 57 5.84 1.04 18.24
CA ILE A 57 5.98 0.21 19.45
C ILE A 57 4.98 -0.95 19.45
N ALA A 58 3.73 -0.67 19.08
CA ALA A 58 2.70 -1.71 19.01
C ALA A 58 3.07 -2.80 18.00
N SER A 59 3.53 -2.40 16.81
CA SER A 59 3.94 -3.34 15.77
C SER A 59 5.15 -4.16 16.20
N ALA A 60 6.19 -3.54 16.76
CA ALA A 60 7.36 -4.24 17.27
C ALA A 60 7.02 -5.29 18.34
N LYS A 61 5.98 -5.04 19.16
CA LYS A 61 5.53 -5.96 20.20
C LYS A 61 4.63 -7.10 19.70
N VAL A 62 3.82 -6.84 18.69
CA VAL A 62 2.73 -7.75 18.26
C VAL A 62 3.05 -8.42 16.93
N ASP A 63 3.41 -7.63 15.91
CA ASP A 63 3.55 -8.11 14.54
C ASP A 63 4.94 -8.73 14.31
N TRP A 64 6.01 -8.01 14.68
CA TRP A 64 7.39 -8.41 14.39
C TRP A 64 7.75 -9.83 14.86
N PRO A 65 7.34 -10.30 16.05
CA PRO A 65 7.66 -11.65 16.51
C PRO A 65 7.03 -12.77 15.68
N VAL A 66 5.97 -12.48 14.92
CA VAL A 66 5.23 -13.47 14.11
C VAL A 66 5.41 -13.27 12.60
N LEU A 67 6.24 -12.30 12.18
CA LEU A 67 6.55 -12.10 10.77
C LEU A 67 7.34 -13.29 10.23
N ARG A 68 6.97 -13.73 9.03
CA ARG A 68 7.79 -14.68 8.26
C ARG A 68 9.04 -13.97 7.76
N LEU A 69 10.12 -14.73 7.59
CA LEU A 69 11.32 -14.26 6.90
C LEU A 69 10.94 -13.75 5.50
N LEU A 70 11.70 -12.77 5.02
CA LEU A 70 11.56 -12.31 3.64
C LEU A 70 11.80 -13.49 2.69
N PRO A 71 10.97 -13.67 1.66
CA PRO A 71 11.24 -14.68 0.64
C PRO A 71 12.59 -14.38 -0.03
N GLU A 72 13.33 -15.44 -0.36
CA GLU A 72 14.65 -15.34 -0.99
C GLU A 72 14.58 -14.70 -2.38
N LEU A 73 13.44 -14.85 -3.05
CA LEU A 73 13.15 -14.24 -4.34
C LEU A 73 12.17 -13.07 -4.15
N PRO A 74 12.39 -11.94 -4.85
CA PRO A 74 11.40 -10.87 -4.93
C PRO A 74 10.06 -11.43 -5.41
N ILE A 75 8.96 -10.88 -4.85
CA ILE A 75 7.62 -11.20 -5.36
C ILE A 75 7.49 -10.57 -6.75
N GLU A 76 7.43 -11.41 -7.78
CA GLU A 76 7.07 -10.98 -9.13
C GLU A 76 5.56 -10.84 -9.22
N TYR A 77 5.08 -9.63 -9.50
CA TYR A 77 3.68 -9.42 -9.84
C TYR A 77 3.45 -9.92 -11.27
N ALA A 78 2.62 -10.95 -11.42
CA ALA A 78 2.26 -11.49 -12.72
C ALA A 78 0.75 -11.72 -12.81
N GLU A 79 0.14 -11.19 -13.85
CA GLU A 79 -1.22 -11.53 -14.26
C GLU A 79 -1.14 -12.48 -15.46
N SER A 80 -1.66 -13.69 -15.30
CA SER A 80 -1.72 -14.66 -16.39
C SER A 80 -3.11 -14.69 -16.99
N THR A 81 -3.20 -14.46 -18.30
CA THR A 81 -4.43 -14.68 -19.08
C THR A 81 -4.14 -15.64 -20.22
N VAL A 82 -5.10 -16.50 -20.54
CA VAL A 82 -4.99 -17.44 -21.66
C VAL A 82 -5.50 -16.73 -22.91
N LEU A 83 -4.59 -16.41 -23.81
CA LEU A 83 -4.91 -15.74 -25.08
C LEU A 83 -4.53 -16.65 -26.24
N ARG A 84 -5.34 -16.61 -27.31
CA ARG A 84 -5.04 -17.30 -28.57
C ARG A 84 -4.43 -16.28 -29.52
N ALA A 85 -3.24 -16.57 -30.05
CA ALA A 85 -2.66 -15.78 -31.11
C ALA A 85 -3.54 -15.86 -32.36
N GLY A 86 -3.75 -14.71 -33.01
CA GLY A 86 -4.36 -14.63 -34.34
C GLY A 86 -3.50 -15.34 -35.38
N ASP A 87 -4.06 -15.53 -36.58
CA ASP A 87 -3.35 -16.18 -37.69
C ASP A 87 -2.10 -15.38 -38.14
N ASP A 88 -2.01 -14.11 -37.77
CA ASP A 88 -0.87 -13.21 -37.95
C ASP A 88 0.09 -13.15 -36.74
N TYR A 89 -0.06 -14.07 -35.77
CA TYR A 89 0.71 -14.13 -34.52
C TYR A 89 0.52 -12.94 -33.58
N HIS A 90 -0.48 -12.08 -33.81
CA HIS A 90 -0.80 -11.02 -32.87
C HIS A 90 -1.59 -11.57 -31.68
N VAL A 91 -1.27 -11.08 -30.48
CA VAL A 91 -1.97 -11.40 -29.24
C VAL A 91 -2.45 -10.08 -28.65
N ASP A 92 -3.77 -9.90 -28.61
CA ASP A 92 -4.40 -8.74 -27.99
C ASP A 92 -4.32 -8.86 -26.47
N ILE A 93 -3.59 -7.93 -25.85
CA ILE A 93 -3.46 -7.83 -24.39
C ILE A 93 -4.18 -6.57 -23.93
N GLY A 94 -5.32 -6.77 -23.27
CA GLY A 94 -6.05 -5.67 -22.62
C GLY A 94 -7.02 -4.90 -23.51
N GLY A 95 -7.24 -5.29 -24.77
CA GLY A 95 -8.30 -4.73 -25.62
C GLY A 95 -8.08 -3.25 -26.01
N HIS A 96 -6.84 -2.78 -25.99
CA HIS A 96 -6.48 -1.42 -26.36
C HIS A 96 -5.88 -1.41 -27.78
N TYR A 97 -6.58 -0.74 -28.72
CA TYR A 97 -6.11 -0.41 -30.07
C TYR A 97 -5.46 0.97 -30.12
#